data_AF-A0A3D0KNN1-F1
#
_entry.id   AF-A0A3D0KNN1-F1
#
_cell.length_a   1.000
_cell.length_b   1.000
_cell.length_c   1.000
_cell.angle_alpha   90.00
_cell.angle_beta   90.00
_cell.angle_gamma   90.00
#
_symmetry.space_group_name_H-M   'P 1'
#
loop_
_entity.id
_entity.type
_entity.pdbx_description
1 polymer ?
#
loop_
_entity_poly.entity_id
_entity_poly.type
_entity_poly.pdbx_seq_one_letter_code
_entity_poly.pdbx_strand_id
1 'polypeptide(L)'
;MKKIFTIIIAAAMAASCFSFTSCSQDKKDSSVAETTVEATVNKEKEDKATADEVVDSEADLMMLHGVSQEPVNDFTGSWHITDGEGSQYKSFVYMFDGTTNAVLMTGSVGQIAKYSVADETDDNGNTKTYFASNMMFGINGKYTFKFSDDKQKVVLTSEDGKSKTTLERLATYEYIPIPAENPKIDEKLLGAWRSDDGEMMYFNKSGIMYEVIPGMNFYYATYSADGKTVKWDYSYKSDKNKTDKAEYTVSGNNLTLNGTAYVKISASELV
;
A
#
# COMPACT_ATOMS: atom_id res chain seq x y z
N MET A 1 -14.47 17.54 -23.36
CA MET A 1 -13.64 18.31 -22.42
C MET A 1 -13.26 17.39 -21.27
N LYS A 2 -12.01 16.90 -21.27
CA LYS A 2 -11.45 16.00 -20.25
C LYS A 2 -11.20 16.80 -18.96
N LYS A 3 -11.93 16.51 -17.89
CA LYS A 3 -11.54 16.91 -16.53
C LYS A 3 -11.06 15.67 -15.81
N ILE A 4 -9.82 15.31 -16.09
CA ILE A 4 -9.10 14.32 -15.31
C ILE A 4 -8.71 15.06 -14.03
N PHE A 5 -9.39 14.77 -12.92
CA PHE A 5 -8.87 15.10 -11.60
C PHE A 5 -7.87 14.00 -11.22
N THR A 6 -6.74 13.94 -11.92
CA THR A 6 -5.57 13.25 -11.37
C THR A 6 -5.15 14.09 -10.18
N ILE A 7 -5.35 13.57 -8.98
CA ILE A 7 -4.69 14.13 -7.81
C ILE A 7 -3.21 13.79 -7.97
N ILE A 8 -2.48 14.71 -8.60
CA ILE A 8 -1.01 14.70 -8.59
C ILE A 8 -0.60 15.02 -7.16
N ILE A 9 -0.27 13.98 -6.39
CA ILE A 9 0.46 14.15 -5.14
C ILE A 9 1.87 14.59 -5.53
N ALA A 10 2.15 15.88 -5.39
CA ALA A 10 3.52 16.39 -5.41
C ALA A 10 4.22 15.92 -4.14
N ALA A 11 4.67 14.66 -4.14
CA ALA A 11 5.67 14.19 -3.20
C ALA A 11 7.00 14.82 -3.63
N ALA A 12 7.38 15.93 -2.99
CA ALA A 12 8.76 16.41 -3.06
C ALA A 12 9.63 15.41 -2.27
N MET A 13 9.92 14.26 -2.87
CA MET A 13 10.92 13.32 -2.38
C MET A 13 12.30 13.89 -2.73
N ALA A 14 13.02 14.39 -1.74
CA ALA A 14 14.47 14.36 -1.81
C ALA A 14 14.89 12.90 -1.58
N ALA A 15 14.98 12.13 -2.68
CA ALA A 15 15.53 10.78 -2.64
C ALA A 15 17.04 10.88 -2.35
N SER A 16 17.42 10.90 -1.08
CA SER A 16 18.77 10.56 -0.66
C SER A 16 18.90 9.04 -0.72
N CYS A 17 19.24 8.50 -1.89
CA CYS A 17 19.68 7.12 -2.02
C CYS A 17 20.97 6.95 -1.20
N PHE A 18 20.89 6.26 -0.07
CA PHE A 18 22.09 5.70 0.55
C PHE A 18 22.41 4.41 -0.20
N SER A 19 23.41 4.47 -1.07
CA SER A 19 24.02 3.31 -1.69
C SER A 19 24.84 2.59 -0.63
N PHE A 20 24.44 1.38 -0.24
CA PHE A 20 25.34 0.49 0.50
C PHE A 20 26.35 -0.09 -0.49
N THR A 21 27.52 0.54 -0.57
CA THR A 21 28.66 0.04 -1.35
C THR A 21 29.29 -1.12 -0.58
N SER A 22 29.03 -2.37 -1.00
CA SER A 22 29.94 -3.47 -0.68
C SER A 22 31.13 -3.37 -1.65
N CYS A 23 32.24 -2.83 -1.17
CA CYS A 23 33.52 -2.91 -1.88
C CYS A 23 34.01 -4.36 -1.89
N SER A 24 34.04 -4.96 -3.07
CA SER A 24 35.03 -6.00 -3.39
C SER A 24 35.46 -5.81 -4.84
N GLN A 25 36.63 -5.19 -5.03
CA GLN A 25 37.36 -5.24 -6.29
C GLN A 25 38.03 -6.61 -6.39
N ASP A 26 37.88 -7.29 -7.53
CA ASP A 26 39.05 -7.73 -8.27
C ASP A 26 38.78 -7.94 -9.77
N LYS A 27 39.81 -7.61 -10.55
CA LYS A 27 39.90 -7.41 -12.01
C LYS A 27 39.71 -8.69 -12.84
N LYS A 28 39.17 -8.57 -14.06
CA LYS A 28 39.95 -8.60 -15.35
C LYS A 28 39.11 -8.55 -16.64
N ASP A 29 39.70 -7.85 -17.61
CA ASP A 29 39.70 -7.99 -19.09
C ASP A 29 38.44 -7.70 -19.96
N SER A 30 38.49 -6.53 -20.60
CA SER A 30 38.77 -6.31 -22.04
C SER A 30 38.00 -7.10 -23.12
N SER A 31 37.05 -6.38 -23.72
CA SER A 31 36.94 -6.06 -25.17
C SER A 31 36.21 -6.99 -26.18
N VAL A 32 35.31 -6.32 -26.94
CA VAL A 32 34.91 -6.50 -28.37
C VAL A 32 33.86 -7.57 -28.71
N ALA A 33 32.65 -7.13 -29.06
CA ALA A 33 32.13 -7.03 -30.45
C ALA A 33 30.59 -7.02 -30.49
N GLU A 34 30.03 -6.11 -31.28
CA GLU A 34 28.64 -6.10 -31.74
C GLU A 34 28.34 -7.32 -32.64
N THR A 35 27.13 -7.86 -32.54
CA THR A 35 26.52 -8.60 -33.67
C THR A 35 25.01 -8.40 -33.66
N THR A 36 24.54 -7.69 -34.68
CA THR A 36 23.15 -7.57 -35.12
C THR A 36 22.62 -8.94 -35.57
N VAL A 37 21.42 -9.33 -35.13
CA VAL A 37 20.66 -10.40 -35.79
C VAL A 37 19.21 -9.97 -35.97
N GLU A 38 18.74 -10.16 -37.19
CA GLU A 38 17.51 -9.68 -37.81
C GLU A 38 16.23 -10.24 -37.17
N ALA A 39 15.22 -9.39 -37.08
CA ALA A 39 13.87 -9.77 -36.67
C ALA A 39 13.18 -10.57 -37.78
N THR A 40 12.82 -11.83 -37.49
CA THR A 40 11.88 -12.59 -38.32
C THR A 40 10.49 -12.51 -37.70
N VAL A 41 9.58 -11.86 -38.43
CA VAL A 41 8.15 -11.79 -38.13
C VAL A 41 7.52 -13.17 -38.36
N ASN A 42 6.97 -13.78 -37.32
CA ASN A 42 5.97 -14.84 -37.44
C ASN A 42 4.66 -14.36 -36.81
N LYS A 43 3.68 -14.09 -37.68
CA LYS A 43 2.26 -14.01 -37.32
C LYS A 43 1.77 -15.44 -37.10
N GLU A 44 1.37 -15.79 -35.89
CA GLU A 44 0.52 -16.96 -35.65
C GLU A 44 -0.72 -16.56 -34.83
N LYS A 45 -1.85 -16.80 -35.50
CA LYS A 45 -3.23 -17.07 -35.05
C LYS A 45 -3.73 -16.49 -33.72
N GLU A 46 -4.82 -15.71 -33.88
CA GLU A 46 -5.94 -15.66 -32.92
C GLU A 46 -6.32 -17.05 -32.44
N ASP A 47 -6.12 -17.31 -31.16
CA ASP A 47 -6.98 -18.21 -30.40
C ASP A 47 -7.94 -17.35 -29.57
N LYS A 48 -9.22 -17.41 -29.96
CA LYS A 48 -10.35 -16.95 -29.14
C LYS A 48 -10.38 -17.82 -27.88
N ALA A 49 -9.76 -17.35 -26.81
CA ALA A 49 -10.01 -17.89 -25.49
C ALA A 49 -11.46 -17.60 -25.12
N THR A 50 -12.28 -18.66 -25.07
CA THR A 50 -13.54 -18.64 -24.33
C THR A 50 -13.24 -18.27 -22.89
N ALA A 51 -13.91 -17.25 -22.38
CA ALA A 51 -13.81 -16.82 -20.99
C ALA A 51 -14.22 -17.98 -20.08
N ASP A 52 -13.24 -18.67 -19.50
CA ASP A 52 -13.50 -19.56 -18.39
C ASP A 52 -14.13 -18.75 -17.26
N GLU A 53 -15.19 -19.31 -16.69
CA GLU A 53 -15.96 -18.73 -15.61
C GLU A 53 -15.01 -18.57 -14.40
N VAL A 54 -14.58 -17.35 -14.10
CA VAL A 54 -13.76 -17.05 -12.92
C VAL A 54 -14.60 -17.41 -11.69
N VAL A 55 -14.24 -18.51 -11.02
CA VAL A 55 -14.84 -18.90 -9.75
C VAL A 55 -14.36 -17.90 -8.70
N ASP A 56 -15.17 -16.86 -8.44
CA ASP A 56 -14.84 -15.74 -7.57
C ASP A 56 -15.18 -16.10 -6.11
N SER A 57 -14.19 -16.57 -5.35
CA SER A 57 -14.31 -16.58 -3.88
C SER A 57 -14.25 -15.14 -3.38
N GLU A 58 -15.16 -14.75 -2.48
CA GLU A 58 -15.13 -13.40 -1.90
C GLU A 58 -13.77 -13.10 -1.25
N ALA A 59 -13.23 -11.90 -1.52
CA ALA A 59 -11.97 -11.49 -0.93
C ALA A 59 -12.16 -11.24 0.57
N ASP A 60 -11.28 -11.80 1.40
CA ASP A 60 -11.13 -11.35 2.78
C ASP A 60 -10.35 -10.03 2.79
N LEU A 61 -11.09 -8.93 2.73
CA LEU A 61 -10.53 -7.58 2.65
C LEU A 61 -9.60 -7.25 3.82
N MET A 62 -9.77 -7.87 4.98
CA MET A 62 -8.88 -7.68 6.13
C MET A 62 -7.50 -8.29 5.92
N MET A 63 -7.42 -9.38 5.14
CA MET A 63 -6.18 -10.11 4.88
C MET A 63 -5.29 -9.43 3.84
N LEU A 64 -5.82 -8.52 3.01
CA LEU A 64 -5.05 -7.86 1.95
C LEU A 64 -3.84 -7.07 2.50
N HIS A 65 -4.03 -6.39 3.62
CA HIS A 65 -3.01 -5.55 4.28
C HIS A 65 -2.90 -5.83 5.79
N GLY A 66 -3.54 -6.92 6.24
CA GLY A 66 -3.59 -7.31 7.64
C GLY A 66 -2.20 -7.62 8.16
N VAL A 67 -1.81 -6.96 9.25
CA VAL A 67 -0.61 -7.29 10.00
C VAL A 67 -0.98 -8.34 11.06
N SER A 68 -0.24 -9.46 11.06
CA SER A 68 -0.35 -10.48 12.10
C SER A 68 -0.26 -9.83 13.49
N GLN A 69 -1.18 -10.19 14.38
CA GLN A 69 -1.14 -9.78 15.78
C GLN A 69 -0.19 -10.64 16.61
N GLU A 70 0.20 -11.82 16.11
CA GLU A 70 1.22 -12.64 16.75
C GLU A 70 2.59 -11.96 16.62
N PRO A 71 3.24 -11.60 17.74
CA PRO A 71 4.44 -10.79 17.71
C PRO A 71 5.63 -11.61 17.18
N VAL A 72 6.16 -11.22 16.02
CA VAL A 72 7.42 -11.73 15.49
C VAL A 72 8.61 -10.99 16.12
N ASN A 73 8.44 -9.69 16.36
CA ASN A 73 9.38 -8.85 17.08
C ASN A 73 8.64 -7.78 17.91
N ASP A 74 9.38 -6.98 18.68
CA ASP A 74 8.78 -5.99 19.58
C ASP A 74 8.04 -4.85 18.85
N PHE A 75 8.33 -4.59 17.57
CA PHE A 75 7.60 -3.64 16.72
C PHE A 75 6.34 -4.24 16.07
N THR A 76 6.17 -5.56 15.99
CA THR A 76 4.99 -6.17 15.35
C THR A 76 3.69 -5.60 15.90
N GLY A 77 2.76 -5.20 15.04
CA GLY A 77 1.44 -4.68 15.42
C GLY A 77 1.21 -3.22 15.01
N SER A 78 0.15 -2.64 15.56
CA SER A 78 -0.33 -1.29 15.22
C SER A 78 0.11 -0.25 16.24
N TRP A 79 0.52 0.92 15.76
CA TRP A 79 1.06 2.00 16.57
C TRP A 79 0.55 3.36 16.12
N HIS A 80 0.58 4.34 17.01
CA HIS A 80 0.38 5.75 16.67
C HIS A 80 1.42 6.62 17.36
N ILE A 81 1.73 7.77 16.77
CA ILE A 81 2.62 8.75 17.39
C ILE A 81 1.84 9.54 18.45
N THR A 82 2.38 9.60 19.67
CA THR A 82 1.78 10.36 20.78
C THR A 82 2.56 11.61 21.17
N ASP A 83 3.88 11.65 20.89
CA ASP A 83 4.72 12.77 21.29
C ASP A 83 5.98 12.92 20.40
N GLY A 84 6.62 14.08 20.47
CA GLY A 84 7.89 14.39 19.80
C GLY A 84 7.75 15.06 18.43
N GLU A 85 8.82 15.04 17.65
CA GLU A 85 8.87 15.71 16.33
C GLU A 85 7.88 15.14 15.31
N GLY A 86 7.42 13.89 15.50
CA GLY A 86 6.39 13.28 14.66
C GLY A 86 4.95 13.63 15.06
N SER A 87 4.72 14.39 16.14
CA SER A 87 3.40 14.56 16.76
C SER A 87 2.32 15.18 15.86
N GLN A 88 2.69 15.96 14.83
CA GLN A 88 1.73 16.41 13.80
C GLN A 88 1.10 15.27 13.00
N TYR A 89 1.67 14.06 13.05
CA TYR A 89 1.20 12.86 12.37
C TYR A 89 0.42 11.91 13.30
N LYS A 90 -0.10 12.39 14.44
CA LYS A 90 -0.91 11.60 15.39
C LYS A 90 -2.18 10.94 14.81
N SER A 91 -2.63 11.39 13.63
CA SER A 91 -3.79 10.81 12.93
C SER A 91 -3.43 9.63 12.03
N PHE A 92 -2.14 9.27 11.95
CA PHE A 92 -1.67 8.11 11.23
C PHE A 92 -1.53 6.91 12.16
N VAL A 93 -1.75 5.73 11.59
CA VAL A 93 -1.49 4.44 12.23
C VAL A 93 -0.41 3.70 11.46
N TYR A 94 0.57 3.18 12.18
CA TYR A 94 1.73 2.47 11.64
C TYR A 94 1.57 1.00 11.99
N MET A 95 1.42 0.15 10.99
CA MET A 95 1.23 -1.29 11.17
C MET A 95 2.48 -2.01 10.68
N PHE A 96 3.17 -2.74 11.56
CA PHE A 96 4.40 -3.46 11.22
C PHE A 96 4.18 -4.97 11.25
N ASP A 97 4.52 -5.65 10.17
CA ASP A 97 4.28 -7.10 10.02
C ASP A 97 5.21 -8.00 10.86
N GLY A 98 6.18 -7.41 11.55
CA GLY A 98 7.21 -8.16 12.28
C GLY A 98 8.40 -8.66 11.45
N THR A 99 8.37 -8.46 10.14
CA THR A 99 9.46 -8.80 9.22
C THR A 99 10.06 -7.53 8.59
N THR A 100 9.56 -7.09 7.45
CA THR A 100 10.08 -5.95 6.67
C THR A 100 9.00 -5.06 6.08
N ASN A 101 7.73 -5.51 6.08
CA ASN A 101 6.63 -4.74 5.51
C ASN A 101 5.94 -3.90 6.58
N ALA A 102 5.55 -2.71 6.18
CA ALA A 102 4.75 -1.83 7.00
C ALA A 102 3.59 -1.26 6.19
N VAL A 103 2.55 -0.84 6.89
CA VAL A 103 1.45 -0.09 6.31
C VAL A 103 1.29 1.19 7.11
N LEU A 104 1.25 2.31 6.39
CA LEU A 104 0.90 3.60 6.95
C LEU A 104 -0.56 3.92 6.62
N MET A 105 -1.41 3.89 7.63
CA MET A 105 -2.85 4.15 7.49
C MET A 105 -3.21 5.57 7.92
N THR A 106 -4.18 6.16 7.22
CA THR A 106 -4.86 7.40 7.62
C THR A 106 -6.34 7.32 7.28
N GLY A 107 -7.17 7.07 8.31
CA GLY A 107 -8.55 6.66 8.07
C GLY A 107 -8.59 5.32 7.34
N SER A 108 -9.30 5.27 6.21
CA SER A 108 -9.43 4.06 5.39
C SER A 108 -8.48 4.02 4.20
N VAL A 109 -7.53 4.96 4.11
CA VAL A 109 -6.47 5.00 3.09
C VAL A 109 -5.16 4.50 3.68
N GLY A 110 -4.46 3.62 2.96
CA GLY A 110 -3.19 3.04 3.34
C GLY A 110 -2.10 3.20 2.29
N GLN A 111 -0.86 3.25 2.75
CA GLN A 111 0.34 3.22 1.92
C GLN A 111 1.23 2.05 2.36
N ILE A 112 1.65 1.23 1.40
CA ILE A 112 2.64 0.16 1.65
C ILE A 112 4.01 0.80 1.83
N ALA A 113 4.68 0.42 2.92
CA ALA A 113 5.98 0.91 3.32
C ALA A 113 6.90 -0.25 3.71
N LYS A 114 8.16 0.07 3.99
CA LYS A 114 9.14 -0.89 4.49
C LYS A 114 9.84 -0.38 5.72
N TYR A 115 10.23 -1.31 6.57
CA TYR A 115 11.04 -1.05 7.75
C TYR A 115 12.04 -2.17 7.97
N SER A 116 13.02 -1.92 8.83
CA SER A 116 13.95 -2.94 9.28
C SER A 116 14.41 -2.67 10.71
N VAL A 117 14.82 -3.74 11.38
CA VAL A 117 15.53 -3.69 12.66
C VAL A 117 16.83 -4.46 12.49
N ALA A 118 17.97 -3.78 12.65
CA ALA A 118 19.27 -4.38 12.39
C ALA A 118 20.34 -3.85 13.34
N ASP A 119 21.29 -4.71 13.69
CA ASP A 119 22.51 -4.35 14.38
C ASP A 119 23.52 -3.78 13.39
N GLU A 120 24.13 -2.65 13.76
CA GLU A 120 25.26 -2.09 13.06
C GLU A 120 26.42 -1.89 14.02
N THR A 121 27.61 -2.32 13.59
CA THR A 121 28.85 -2.20 14.35
C THR A 121 29.71 -1.14 13.72
N ASP A 122 30.10 -0.13 14.50
CA ASP A 122 31.02 0.91 14.03
C ASP A 122 32.46 0.39 13.90
N ASP A 123 33.34 1.21 13.31
CA ASP A 123 34.76 0.88 13.12
C ASP A 123 35.51 0.61 14.43
N ASN A 124 34.95 1.03 15.57
CA ASN A 124 35.51 0.82 16.91
C ASN A 124 34.95 -0.45 17.58
N GLY A 125 34.12 -1.22 16.89
CA GLY A 125 33.50 -2.44 17.42
C GLY A 125 32.27 -2.21 18.30
N ASN A 126 31.72 -0.99 18.36
CA ASN A 126 30.50 -0.72 19.10
C ASN A 126 29.27 -1.09 18.26
N THR A 127 28.52 -2.09 18.71
CA THR A 127 27.25 -2.50 18.09
C THR A 127 26.08 -1.72 18.67
N LYS A 128 25.21 -1.22 17.79
CA LYS A 128 23.91 -0.62 18.12
C LYS A 128 22.82 -1.19 17.23
N THR A 129 21.65 -1.43 17.79
CA THR A 129 20.46 -1.81 17.03
C THR A 129 19.71 -0.57 16.57
N TYR A 130 19.33 -0.56 15.29
CA TYR A 130 18.60 0.53 14.66
C TYR A 130 17.27 0.06 14.11
N PHE A 131 16.25 0.91 14.27
CA PHE A 131 15.03 0.89 13.50
C PHE A 131 15.22 1.80 12.28
N ALA A 132 14.96 1.30 11.08
CA ALA A 132 14.99 2.08 9.86
C ALA A 132 13.69 1.93 9.08
N SER A 133 13.33 2.97 8.35
CA SER A 133 11.97 3.17 7.87
C SER A 133 11.98 4.09 6.64
N ASN A 134 11.21 3.74 5.62
CA ASN A 134 11.03 4.58 4.43
C ASN A 134 9.53 4.78 4.14
N MET A 135 9.18 5.96 3.63
CA MET A 135 7.81 6.37 3.30
C MET A 135 6.84 6.40 4.49
N MET A 136 7.35 6.49 5.72
CA MET A 136 6.53 6.59 6.93
C MET A 136 6.65 7.97 7.59
N PHE A 137 5.68 8.85 7.31
CA PHE A 137 5.67 10.21 7.84
C PHE A 137 5.86 10.25 9.37
N GLY A 138 6.72 11.14 9.87
CA GLY A 138 6.99 11.29 11.31
C GLY A 138 8.03 10.31 11.90
N ILE A 139 8.32 9.22 11.20
CA ILE A 139 9.32 8.21 11.59
C ILE A 139 10.19 7.76 10.41
N ASN A 140 10.26 8.55 9.34
CA ASN A 140 11.03 8.24 8.14
C ASN A 140 12.52 8.51 8.38
N GLY A 141 13.34 7.48 8.25
CA GLY A 141 14.78 7.56 8.52
C GLY A 141 15.26 6.42 9.40
N LYS A 142 16.35 6.66 10.10
CA LYS A 142 17.04 5.68 10.93
C LYS A 142 17.16 6.19 12.37
N TYR A 143 16.87 5.31 13.32
CA TYR A 143 16.69 5.65 14.72
C TYR A 143 17.24 4.56 15.62
N THR A 144 17.83 4.97 16.75
CA THR A 144 17.91 4.07 17.90
C THR A 144 16.56 4.06 18.61
N PHE A 145 16.27 3.03 19.40
CA PHE A 145 14.97 2.92 20.06
C PHE A 145 15.07 2.38 21.47
N LYS A 146 14.09 2.74 22.31
CA LYS A 146 13.91 2.19 23.64
C LYS A 146 12.44 1.90 23.89
N PHE A 147 12.12 0.63 24.14
CA PHE A 147 10.79 0.20 24.56
C PHE A 147 10.56 0.47 26.06
N SER A 148 9.29 0.65 26.44
CA SER A 148 8.84 0.49 27.82
C SER A 148 8.88 -0.98 28.25
N ASP A 149 8.86 -1.22 29.56
CA ASP A 149 8.91 -2.59 30.12
C ASP A 149 7.73 -3.46 29.65
N ASP A 150 6.54 -2.85 29.50
CA ASP A 150 5.32 -3.50 29.01
C ASP A 150 5.24 -3.59 27.47
N LYS A 151 6.24 -3.05 26.75
CA LYS A 151 6.33 -2.98 25.29
C LYS A 151 5.11 -2.31 24.62
N GLN A 152 4.36 -1.50 25.37
CA GLN A 152 3.24 -0.71 24.86
C GLN A 152 3.69 0.64 24.31
N LYS A 153 4.94 1.03 24.56
CA LYS A 153 5.50 2.31 24.14
C LYS A 153 6.92 2.13 23.62
N VAL A 154 7.28 2.90 22.61
CA VAL A 154 8.65 2.99 22.09
C VAL A 154 9.02 4.43 21.85
N VAL A 155 10.25 4.79 22.23
CA VAL A 155 10.84 6.09 21.93
C VAL A 155 11.90 5.89 20.87
N LEU A 156 11.67 6.42 19.67
CA LEU A 156 12.65 6.51 18.60
C LEU A 156 13.50 7.76 18.81
N THR A 157 14.82 7.63 18.71
CA THR A 157 15.79 8.73 18.84
C THR A 157 16.65 8.78 17.59
N SER A 158 16.74 9.95 16.95
CA SER A 158 17.54 10.16 15.73
C SER A 158 19.01 9.80 15.96
N GLU A 159 19.73 9.51 14.87
CA GLU A 159 21.16 9.19 14.94
C GLU A 159 22.00 10.31 15.58
N ASP A 160 21.62 11.57 15.38
CA ASP A 160 22.27 12.72 16.02
C ASP A 160 21.80 13.01 17.45
N GLY A 161 20.83 12.23 17.94
CA GLY A 161 20.27 12.35 19.29
C GLY A 161 19.40 13.58 19.54
N LYS A 162 19.19 14.44 18.53
CA LYS A 162 18.51 15.72 18.71
C LYS A 162 16.99 15.58 18.72
N SER A 163 16.46 14.62 17.98
CA SER A 163 15.02 14.42 17.87
C SER A 163 14.57 13.10 18.44
N LYS A 164 13.34 13.14 18.96
CA LYS A 164 12.65 11.99 19.50
C LYS A 164 11.23 11.96 18.99
N THR A 165 10.74 10.75 18.74
CA THR A 165 9.33 10.48 18.45
C THR A 165 8.89 9.31 19.33
N THR A 166 7.76 9.47 20.01
CA THR A 166 7.18 8.43 20.84
C THR A 166 6.00 7.80 20.11
N LEU A 167 5.98 6.46 20.08
CA LEU A 167 4.84 5.69 19.61
C LEU A 167 4.23 4.90 20.76
N GLU A 168 2.92 4.77 20.74
CA GLU A 168 2.15 3.89 21.62
C GLU A 168 1.41 2.83 20.81
N ARG A 169 1.27 1.64 21.39
CA ARG A 169 0.66 0.49 20.74
C ARG A 169 -0.86 0.63 20.78
N LEU A 170 -1.51 0.31 19.67
CA LEU A 170 -2.96 0.21 19.58
C LEU A 170 -3.39 -1.24 19.80
N ALA A 171 -4.37 -1.46 20.67
CA ALA A 171 -4.96 -2.78 20.88
C ALA A 171 -5.74 -3.25 19.64
N THR A 172 -6.47 -2.32 19.01
CA THR A 172 -7.21 -2.54 17.77
C THR A 172 -7.16 -1.28 16.90
N TYR A 173 -7.25 -1.46 15.59
CA TYR A 173 -7.45 -0.37 14.64
C TYR A 173 -8.44 -0.81 13.57
N GLU A 174 -9.57 -0.13 13.48
CA GLU A 174 -10.61 -0.39 12.47
C GLU A 174 -10.39 0.56 11.29
N TYR A 175 -10.03 -0.01 10.13
CA TYR A 175 -9.74 0.76 8.91
C TYR A 175 -10.63 0.43 7.73
N ILE A 176 -11.34 -0.69 7.78
CA ILE A 176 -12.40 -0.98 6.82
C ILE A 176 -13.66 -0.27 7.31
N PRO A 177 -14.26 0.60 6.51
CA PRO A 177 -15.44 1.34 6.93
C PRO A 177 -16.64 0.40 7.08
N ILE A 178 -17.57 0.79 7.93
CA ILE A 178 -18.82 0.05 8.14
C ILE A 178 -19.78 0.41 7.00
N PRO A 179 -20.30 -0.56 6.23
CA PRO A 179 -21.23 -0.26 5.15
C PRO A 179 -22.60 0.18 5.69
N ALA A 180 -23.39 0.84 4.85
CA ALA A 180 -24.78 1.16 5.16
C ALA A 180 -25.61 -0.12 5.35
N GLU A 181 -26.70 -0.07 6.13
CA GLU A 181 -27.55 -1.23 6.45
C GLU A 181 -28.18 -1.89 5.22
N ASN A 182 -28.33 -1.16 4.11
CA ASN A 182 -28.83 -1.67 2.83
C ASN A 182 -28.22 -0.86 1.67
N PRO A 183 -26.96 -1.11 1.28
CA PRO A 183 -26.33 -0.36 0.22
C PRO A 183 -27.01 -0.70 -1.12
N LYS A 184 -27.12 0.29 -2.01
CA LYS A 184 -27.60 0.03 -3.37
C LYS A 184 -26.47 -0.64 -4.15
N ILE A 185 -26.66 -1.88 -4.56
CA ILE A 185 -25.65 -2.68 -5.25
C ILE A 185 -26.10 -2.99 -6.69
N ASP A 186 -25.17 -2.91 -7.64
CA ASP A 186 -25.32 -3.50 -8.97
C ASP A 186 -24.48 -4.78 -9.02
N GLU A 187 -25.17 -5.92 -9.16
CA GLU A 187 -24.53 -7.25 -9.18
C GLU A 187 -23.47 -7.37 -10.28
N LYS A 188 -23.60 -6.61 -11.37
CA LYS A 188 -22.64 -6.63 -12.49
C LYS A 188 -21.28 -6.07 -12.12
N LEU A 189 -21.19 -5.23 -11.07
CA LEU A 189 -19.92 -4.67 -10.61
C LEU A 189 -19.18 -5.61 -9.65
N LEU A 190 -19.86 -6.57 -9.04
CA LEU A 190 -19.28 -7.38 -7.96
C LEU A 190 -18.06 -8.17 -8.42
N GLY A 191 -17.02 -8.20 -7.58
CA GLY A 191 -15.76 -8.92 -7.79
C GLY A 191 -14.58 -8.00 -8.13
N ALA A 192 -13.45 -8.60 -8.53
CA ALA A 192 -12.20 -7.88 -8.80
C ALA A 192 -12.07 -7.44 -10.27
N TRP A 193 -11.39 -6.32 -10.47
CA TRP A 193 -11.17 -5.66 -11.76
C TRP A 193 -9.76 -5.09 -11.81
N ARG A 194 -9.10 -5.17 -12.97
CA ARG A 194 -7.75 -4.62 -13.20
C ARG A 194 -7.71 -3.81 -14.49
N SER A 195 -7.15 -2.62 -14.43
CA SER A 195 -6.87 -1.79 -15.61
C SER A 195 -5.55 -2.18 -16.28
N ASP A 196 -5.30 -1.62 -17.46
CA ASP A 196 -4.03 -1.82 -18.18
C ASP A 196 -2.81 -1.21 -17.45
N ASP A 197 -3.01 -0.20 -16.60
CA ASP A 197 -1.94 0.40 -15.78
C ASP A 197 -1.75 -0.27 -14.42
N GLY A 198 -2.52 -1.33 -14.15
CA GLY A 198 -2.39 -2.15 -12.94
C GLY A 198 -3.18 -1.64 -11.74
N GLU A 199 -3.96 -0.56 -11.87
CA GLU A 199 -4.98 -0.21 -10.88
C GLU A 199 -5.95 -1.39 -10.70
N MET A 200 -6.19 -1.78 -9.46
CA MET A 200 -7.14 -2.85 -9.15
C MET A 200 -8.26 -2.34 -8.26
N MET A 201 -9.47 -2.77 -8.57
CA MET A 201 -10.68 -2.48 -7.81
C MET A 201 -11.38 -3.77 -7.43
N TYR A 202 -12.02 -3.77 -6.27
CA TYR A 202 -12.88 -4.84 -5.82
C TYR A 202 -14.17 -4.26 -5.25
N PHE A 203 -15.30 -4.79 -5.69
CA PHE A 203 -16.64 -4.41 -5.20
C PHE A 203 -17.29 -5.62 -4.55
N ASN A 204 -17.64 -5.52 -3.27
CA ASN A 204 -18.28 -6.61 -2.54
C ASN A 204 -19.79 -6.39 -2.33
N LYS A 205 -20.53 -7.48 -2.13
CA LYS A 205 -21.99 -7.44 -1.95
C LYS A 205 -22.44 -6.66 -0.70
N SER A 206 -21.54 -6.49 0.27
CA SER A 206 -21.80 -5.75 1.50
C SER A 206 -21.70 -4.24 1.32
N GLY A 207 -21.37 -3.73 0.12
CA GLY A 207 -21.21 -2.29 -0.12
C GLY A 207 -19.86 -1.74 0.32
N ILE A 208 -18.82 -2.59 0.39
CA ILE A 208 -17.43 -2.18 0.55
C ILE A 208 -16.70 -2.33 -0.77
N MET A 209 -15.94 -1.30 -1.08
CA MET A 209 -15.03 -1.21 -2.20
C MET A 209 -13.60 -1.18 -1.67
N TYR A 210 -12.71 -1.85 -2.39
CA TYR A 210 -11.26 -1.75 -2.22
C TYR A 210 -10.66 -1.27 -3.54
N GLU A 211 -9.73 -0.33 -3.48
CA GLU A 211 -8.94 0.12 -4.61
C GLU A 211 -7.46 0.10 -4.24
N VAL A 212 -6.61 -0.31 -5.18
CA VAL A 212 -5.16 -0.17 -5.09
C VAL A 212 -4.62 0.48 -6.35
N ILE A 213 -3.85 1.54 -6.14
CA ILE A 213 -3.08 2.23 -7.17
C ILE A 213 -1.61 1.85 -6.94
N PRO A 214 -1.01 1.01 -7.81
CA PRO A 214 0.35 0.52 -7.63
C PRO A 214 1.36 1.63 -7.36
N GLY A 215 2.21 1.44 -6.35
CA GLY A 215 3.25 2.40 -5.98
C GLY A 215 2.76 3.68 -5.31
N MET A 216 1.45 3.85 -5.12
CA MET A 216 0.85 5.02 -4.46
C MET A 216 0.16 4.66 -3.15
N ASN A 217 -1.10 4.26 -3.21
CA ASN A 217 -1.92 3.99 -2.03
C ASN A 217 -2.94 2.90 -2.36
N PHE A 218 -3.49 2.30 -1.32
CA PHE A 218 -4.75 1.56 -1.40
C PHE A 218 -5.77 2.25 -0.49
N TYR A 219 -7.05 1.98 -0.71
CA TYR A 219 -8.07 2.43 0.23
C TYR A 219 -9.32 1.55 0.23
N TYR A 220 -9.96 1.53 1.39
CA TYR A 220 -11.28 0.97 1.58
C TYR A 220 -12.32 2.09 1.59
N ALA A 221 -13.45 1.85 0.94
CA ALA A 221 -14.55 2.78 0.87
C ALA A 221 -15.88 2.05 1.04
N THR A 222 -16.89 2.73 1.55
CA THR A 222 -18.27 2.27 1.34
C THR A 222 -18.72 2.71 -0.04
N TYR A 223 -19.47 1.91 -0.77
CA TYR A 223 -19.97 2.28 -2.09
C TYR A 223 -21.45 1.99 -2.28
N SER A 224 -22.02 2.67 -3.28
CA SER A 224 -23.33 2.39 -3.83
C SER A 224 -23.32 2.58 -5.34
N ALA A 225 -24.07 1.75 -6.06
CA ALA A 225 -24.14 1.76 -7.51
C ALA A 225 -25.59 1.67 -7.99
N ASP A 226 -25.96 2.45 -9.01
CA ASP A 226 -27.34 2.55 -9.50
C ASP A 226 -27.60 1.96 -10.88
N GLY A 227 -26.63 1.24 -11.46
CA GLY A 227 -26.66 0.74 -12.83
C GLY A 227 -26.01 1.67 -13.85
N LYS A 228 -25.65 2.89 -13.44
CA LYS A 228 -25.00 3.88 -14.31
C LYS A 228 -23.88 4.65 -13.60
N THR A 229 -24.07 4.97 -12.33
CA THR A 229 -23.16 5.73 -11.49
C THR A 229 -22.81 4.92 -10.27
N VAL A 230 -21.52 4.86 -9.96
CA VAL A 230 -21.03 4.37 -8.68
C VAL A 230 -20.52 5.55 -7.87
N LYS A 231 -20.86 5.58 -6.60
CA LYS A 231 -20.42 6.58 -5.62
C LYS A 231 -19.74 5.83 -4.48
N TRP A 232 -18.59 6.30 -4.05
CA TRP A 232 -17.89 5.74 -2.91
C TRP A 232 -17.42 6.83 -1.94
N ASP A 233 -17.44 6.47 -0.66
CA ASP A 233 -17.09 7.32 0.47
C ASP A 233 -15.93 6.69 1.25
N TYR A 234 -14.85 7.43 1.43
CA TYR A 234 -13.65 7.01 2.18
C TYR A 234 -13.22 8.11 3.15
N SER A 235 -12.45 7.73 4.18
CA SER A 235 -11.94 8.67 5.16
C SER A 235 -10.45 8.93 4.92
N TYR A 236 -10.06 10.20 4.85
CA TYR A 236 -8.66 10.60 4.66
C TYR A 236 -8.29 11.66 5.70
N LYS A 237 -7.37 11.31 6.61
CA LYS A 237 -7.10 12.04 7.87
C LYS A 237 -8.34 12.04 8.77
N SER A 238 -8.13 12.03 10.08
CA SER A 238 -9.08 11.56 11.12
C SER A 238 -10.56 11.95 11.00
N ASP A 239 -10.95 13.00 10.28
CA ASP A 239 -12.33 13.51 10.29
C ASP A 239 -12.85 14.03 8.93
N LYS A 240 -12.18 13.74 7.81
CA LYS A 240 -12.63 14.21 6.48
C LYS A 240 -13.05 13.05 5.61
N ASN A 241 -14.34 12.76 5.62
CA ASN A 241 -14.96 11.92 4.61
C ASN A 241 -14.86 12.61 3.26
N LYS A 242 -14.45 11.83 2.27
CA LYS A 242 -14.41 12.17 0.86
C LYS A 242 -15.43 11.34 0.14
N THR A 243 -16.07 11.96 -0.83
CA THR A 243 -17.03 11.31 -1.71
C THR A 243 -16.54 11.46 -3.13
N ASP A 244 -16.31 10.33 -3.78
CA ASP A 244 -16.04 10.28 -5.21
C ASP A 244 -17.19 9.58 -5.93
N LYS A 245 -17.28 9.83 -7.24
CA LYS A 245 -18.30 9.25 -8.09
C LYS A 245 -17.79 9.10 -9.53
N ALA A 246 -18.31 8.09 -10.20
CA ALA A 246 -17.97 7.80 -11.58
C ALA A 246 -19.17 7.25 -12.34
N GLU A 247 -19.29 7.62 -13.61
CA GLU A 247 -20.13 6.87 -14.53
C GLU A 247 -19.42 5.57 -14.90
N TYR A 248 -20.19 4.49 -15.02
CA TYR A 248 -19.66 3.20 -15.41
C TYR A 248 -20.55 2.45 -16.39
N THR A 249 -19.95 1.51 -17.09
CA THR A 249 -20.65 0.51 -17.90
C THR A 249 -19.98 -0.84 -17.72
N VAL A 250 -20.78 -1.91 -17.65
CA VAL A 250 -20.28 -3.29 -17.58
C VAL A 250 -20.83 -4.08 -18.75
N SER A 251 -19.95 -4.79 -19.46
CA SER A 251 -20.29 -5.67 -20.56
C SER A 251 -19.47 -6.97 -20.47
N GLY A 252 -20.07 -8.00 -19.87
CA GLY A 252 -19.37 -9.24 -19.55
C GLY A 252 -18.21 -8.97 -18.60
N ASN A 253 -17.00 -9.39 -18.99
CA ASN A 253 -15.78 -9.22 -18.20
C ASN A 253 -15.08 -7.86 -18.40
N ASN A 254 -15.78 -6.88 -18.99
CA ASN A 254 -15.23 -5.55 -19.24
C ASN A 254 -16.01 -4.52 -18.43
N LEU A 255 -15.30 -3.74 -17.63
CA LEU A 255 -15.79 -2.56 -16.94
C LEU A 255 -15.15 -1.33 -17.57
N THR A 256 -15.95 -0.30 -17.87
CA THR A 256 -15.43 1.04 -18.12
C THR A 256 -15.90 1.95 -16.99
N LEU A 257 -14.97 2.58 -16.27
CA LEU A 257 -15.23 3.48 -15.16
C LEU A 257 -14.57 4.84 -15.44
N ASN A 258 -15.36 5.91 -15.56
CA ASN A 258 -14.88 7.25 -15.96
C ASN A 258 -13.99 7.27 -17.23
N GLY A 259 -14.19 6.31 -18.14
CA GLY A 259 -13.42 6.17 -19.38
C GLY A 259 -12.14 5.32 -19.26
N THR A 260 -11.78 4.86 -18.07
CA THR A 260 -10.74 3.85 -17.87
C THR A 260 -11.33 2.46 -18.05
N ALA A 261 -10.67 1.62 -18.85
CA ALA A 261 -11.08 0.24 -19.07
C ALA A 261 -10.43 -0.69 -18.03
N TYR A 262 -11.22 -1.65 -17.57
CA TYR A 262 -10.81 -2.70 -16.65
C TYR A 262 -11.31 -4.04 -17.16
N VAL A 263 -10.54 -5.09 -16.88
CA VAL A 263 -10.90 -6.48 -17.11
C VAL A 263 -11.17 -7.18 -15.80
N LYS A 264 -12.10 -8.13 -15.81
CA LYS A 264 -12.38 -8.99 -14.66
C LYS A 264 -11.15 -9.84 -14.33
N ILE A 265 -10.80 -9.90 -13.05
CA ILE A 265 -9.74 -10.75 -12.51
C ILE A 265 -10.26 -11.56 -11.32
N SER A 266 -9.50 -12.57 -10.88
CA SER A 266 -9.83 -13.28 -9.64
C SER A 266 -9.54 -12.41 -8.42
N ALA A 267 -10.36 -12.52 -7.36
CA ALA A 267 -10.08 -11.90 -6.08
C ALA A 267 -8.69 -12.25 -5.49
N SER A 268 -8.13 -13.43 -5.82
CA SER A 268 -6.80 -13.82 -5.37
C SER A 268 -5.66 -13.01 -5.99
N GLU A 269 -5.92 -12.26 -7.06
CA GLU A 269 -4.93 -11.39 -7.71
C GLU A 269 -4.83 -10.01 -7.04
N LEU A 270 -5.60 -9.72 -5.99
CA LEU A 270 -5.59 -8.43 -5.28
C LEU A 270 -4.39 -8.21 -4.34
N VAL A 271 -3.58 -9.26 -4.12
CA VAL A 271 -2.41 -9.31 -3.22
C VAL A 271 -1.08 -9.18 -3.95
#